data_AF-A0AAW6CN39-F1
#
_entry.id   AF-A0AAW6CN39-F1
#
_cell.length_a   1.000
_cell.length_b   1.000
_cell.length_c   1.000
_cell.angle_alpha   90.00
_cell.angle_beta   90.00
_cell.angle_gamma   90.00
#
_symmetry.space_group_name_H-M   'P 1'
#
loop_
_entity.id
_entity.type
_entity.pdbx_description
1 polymer ?
#
loop_
_entity_poly.entity_id
_entity_poly.type
_entity_poly.pdbx_seq_one_letter_code
_entity_poly.pdbx_strand_id
1 'polypeptide(L)'
;MKRLTYFDGGKWRLKIGDTEYSGEVADRLAAYEETGLEPEDFKQTFSEDTILKLAGQALGITPDRLRELAQTDKDGKIKAYIVDSFYCDICQKRHARTKEIEVYLTRNAAEAALRREQDG
;
A
#
# COMPACT_ATOMS: atom_id res chain seq x y z
N MET A 1 -15.51 -19.62 13.45
CA MET A 1 -15.22 -19.42 14.87
C MET A 1 -16.42 -19.94 15.62
N LYS A 2 -16.17 -20.86 16.55
CA LYS A 2 -17.24 -21.43 17.35
C LYS A 2 -17.67 -20.39 18.39
N ARG A 3 -18.97 -20.06 18.45
CA ARG A 3 -19.54 -19.15 19.46
C ARG A 3 -19.23 -19.65 20.87
N LEU A 4 -18.64 -18.79 21.70
CA LEU A 4 -18.27 -19.05 23.08
C LEU A 4 -19.26 -18.42 24.07
N THR A 5 -20.05 -17.44 23.63
CA THR A 5 -21.08 -16.81 24.45
C THR A 5 -22.44 -17.47 24.33
N TYR A 6 -23.21 -17.45 25.42
CA TYR A 6 -24.62 -17.83 25.44
C TYR A 6 -25.41 -16.90 26.36
N PHE A 7 -26.71 -16.82 26.12
CA PHE A 7 -27.62 -15.98 26.89
C PHE A 7 -28.35 -16.82 27.93
N ASP A 8 -28.20 -16.48 29.21
CA ASP A 8 -28.90 -17.15 30.30
C ASP A 8 -29.27 -16.17 31.41
N GLY A 9 -30.49 -16.31 31.95
CA GLY A 9 -30.99 -15.46 33.03
C GLY A 9 -30.98 -13.96 32.71
N GLY A 10 -31.18 -13.58 31.44
CA GLY A 10 -31.22 -12.18 31.01
C GLY A 10 -29.84 -11.52 30.82
N LYS A 11 -28.74 -12.30 30.81
CA LYS A 11 -27.38 -11.77 30.65
C LYS A 11 -26.55 -12.67 29.74
N TRP A 12 -25.60 -12.07 29.01
CA TRP A 12 -24.60 -12.83 28.27
C TRP A 12 -23.56 -13.43 29.22
N ARG A 13 -23.14 -14.65 28.90
CA ARG A 13 -22.12 -15.40 29.63
C ARG A 13 -21.14 -16.03 28.67
N LEU A 14 -19.89 -16.12 29.09
CA LEU A 14 -18.78 -16.71 28.35
C LEU A 14 -18.25 -17.91 29.13
N LYS A 15 -18.15 -19.07 28.49
CA LYS A 15 -17.58 -20.28 29.11
C LYS A 15 -16.28 -20.69 28.42
N ILE A 16 -15.21 -20.78 29.19
CA ILE A 16 -13.89 -21.24 28.74
C ILE A 16 -13.43 -22.35 29.68
N GLY A 17 -13.44 -23.60 29.18
CA GLY A 17 -13.21 -24.78 30.01
C GLY A 17 -14.24 -24.86 31.14
N ASP A 18 -13.75 -24.98 32.37
CA ASP A 18 -14.57 -25.04 33.58
C ASP A 18 -14.85 -23.66 34.21
N THR A 19 -14.36 -22.58 33.60
CA THR A 19 -14.54 -21.22 34.12
C THR A 19 -15.63 -20.47 33.35
N GLU A 20 -16.53 -19.82 34.09
CA GLU A 20 -17.61 -18.99 33.55
C GLU A 20 -17.37 -17.51 33.88
N TYR A 21 -17.49 -16.65 32.88
CA TYR A 21 -17.33 -15.20 32.97
C TYR A 21 -18.64 -14.51 32.60
N SER A 22 -18.93 -13.38 33.24
CA SER A 22 -20.11 -12.55 32.97
C SER A 22 -19.78 -11.06 33.04
N GLY A 23 -20.72 -10.21 32.63
CA GLY A 23 -20.56 -8.75 32.59
C GLY A 23 -20.02 -8.26 31.24
N GLU A 24 -19.45 -7.05 31.24
CA GLU A 24 -19.14 -6.30 30.02
C GLU A 24 -18.26 -7.08 29.02
N VAL A 25 -17.35 -7.91 29.51
CA VAL A 25 -16.50 -8.76 28.65
C VAL A 25 -17.33 -9.77 27.87
N ALA A 26 -18.33 -10.40 28.51
CA ALA A 26 -19.22 -11.35 27.86
C ALA A 26 -20.18 -10.63 26.90
N ASP A 27 -20.70 -9.46 27.28
CA ASP A 27 -21.58 -8.65 26.42
C ASP A 27 -20.86 -8.18 25.15
N ARG A 28 -19.62 -7.68 25.29
CA ARG A 28 -18.80 -7.24 24.15
C ARG A 28 -18.44 -8.40 23.23
N LEU A 29 -18.06 -9.56 23.78
CA LEU A 29 -17.74 -10.72 22.97
C LEU A 29 -18.98 -11.26 22.24
N ALA A 30 -20.15 -11.30 22.90
CA ALA A 30 -21.39 -11.70 22.27
C ALA A 30 -21.75 -10.78 21.10
N ALA A 31 -21.59 -9.46 21.27
CA ALA A 31 -21.81 -8.49 20.20
C ALA A 31 -20.86 -8.70 19.01
N TYR A 32 -19.58 -9.04 19.25
CA TYR A 32 -18.65 -9.41 18.17
C TYR A 32 -19.05 -10.71 17.49
N GLU A 33 -19.39 -11.76 18.25
CA GLU A 33 -19.82 -13.05 17.69
C GLU A 33 -21.14 -12.91 16.88
N GLU A 34 -22.01 -11.97 17.25
CA GLU A 34 -23.23 -11.63 16.51
C GLU A 34 -22.97 -10.95 15.17
N THR A 35 -21.81 -10.33 14.97
CA THR A 35 -21.42 -9.82 13.64
C THR A 35 -21.17 -10.95 12.64
N GLY A 36 -20.95 -12.18 13.11
CA GLY A 36 -20.62 -13.34 12.27
C GLY A 36 -19.28 -13.23 11.55
N LEU A 37 -18.45 -12.23 11.88
CA LEU A 37 -17.16 -11.99 11.24
C LEU A 37 -16.13 -12.98 11.74
N GLU A 38 -15.61 -13.79 10.83
CA GLU A 38 -14.44 -14.62 11.07
C GLU A 38 -13.15 -13.78 11.03
N PRO A 39 -12.10 -14.20 11.77
CA PRO A 39 -10.76 -13.64 11.58
C PRO A 39 -10.29 -13.69 10.12
N GLU A 40 -10.76 -14.68 9.36
CA GLU A 40 -10.55 -14.81 7.93
C GLU A 40 -11.33 -13.79 7.10
N ASP A 41 -12.53 -13.37 7.54
CA ASP A 41 -13.33 -12.32 6.88
C ASP A 41 -12.65 -10.95 7.00
N PHE A 42 -11.87 -10.73 8.06
CA PHE A 42 -10.99 -9.56 8.17
C PHE A 42 -10.01 -9.42 7.01
N LYS A 43 -9.64 -10.52 6.32
CA LYS A 43 -8.79 -10.46 5.12
C LYS A 43 -9.55 -9.96 3.88
N GLN A 44 -10.87 -10.13 3.82
CA GLN A 44 -11.71 -9.61 2.73
C GLN A 44 -12.20 -8.17 2.96
N THR A 45 -12.15 -7.67 4.19
CA THR A 45 -12.76 -6.36 4.56
C THR A 45 -11.92 -5.14 4.17
N PHE A 46 -10.69 -5.30 3.68
CA PHE A 46 -9.92 -4.15 3.24
C PHE A 46 -10.43 -3.66 1.87
N SER A 47 -11.13 -2.52 1.88
CA SER A 47 -11.39 -1.78 0.66
C SER A 47 -10.07 -1.43 -0.04
N GLU A 48 -10.09 -1.27 -1.36
CA GLU A 48 -8.92 -0.85 -2.15
C GLU A 48 -8.26 0.39 -1.53
N ASP A 49 -9.06 1.35 -1.07
CA ASP A 49 -8.61 2.56 -0.38
C ASP A 49 -7.86 2.28 0.93
N THR A 50 -8.28 1.26 1.69
CA THR A 50 -7.60 0.88 2.94
C THR A 50 -6.26 0.22 2.64
N ILE A 51 -6.22 -0.67 1.64
CA ILE A 51 -4.98 -1.29 1.17
C ILE A 51 -4.01 -0.20 0.70
N LEU A 52 -4.50 0.77 -0.07
CA LEU A 52 -3.68 1.85 -0.61
C LEU A 52 -3.11 2.76 0.48
N LYS A 53 -3.90 3.07 1.53
CA LYS A 53 -3.44 3.81 2.71
C LYS A 53 -2.35 3.05 3.46
N LEU A 54 -2.55 1.75 3.70
CA LEU A 54 -1.57 0.91 4.38
C LEU A 54 -0.27 0.80 3.59
N ALA A 55 -0.36 0.59 2.27
CA ALA A 55 0.80 0.57 1.38
C ALA A 55 1.54 1.91 1.40
N GLY A 56 0.81 3.02 1.35
CA GLY A 56 1.39 4.37 1.45
C GLY A 56 2.14 4.57 2.77
N GLN A 57 1.56 4.16 3.90
CA GLN A 57 2.22 4.21 5.20
C GLN A 57 3.48 3.35 5.25
N ALA A 58 3.42 2.12 4.75
CA ALA A 58 4.56 1.19 4.77
C ALA A 58 5.72 1.68 3.89
N LEU A 59 5.42 2.33 2.77
CA LEU A 59 6.40 2.83 1.80
C LEU A 59 6.81 4.29 2.05
N GLY A 60 6.16 4.99 2.99
CA GLY A 60 6.41 6.41 3.27
C GLY A 60 5.96 7.35 2.14
N ILE A 61 4.97 6.96 1.35
CA ILE A 61 4.46 7.72 0.19
C ILE A 61 2.95 7.90 0.28
N THR A 62 2.42 8.92 -0.40
CA THR A 62 0.98 9.17 -0.40
C THR A 62 0.24 8.15 -1.29
N PRO A 63 -1.03 7.83 -0.97
CA PRO A 63 -1.87 6.99 -1.82
C PRO A 63 -1.98 7.52 -3.26
N ASP A 64 -2.08 8.83 -3.45
CA ASP A 64 -2.14 9.45 -4.78
C ASP A 64 -0.85 9.20 -5.58
N ARG A 65 0.31 9.28 -4.93
CA ARG A 65 1.60 8.99 -5.56
C ARG A 65 1.71 7.52 -5.97
N LEU A 66 1.16 6.60 -5.17
CA LEU A 66 1.07 5.19 -5.55
C LEU A 66 0.22 4.97 -6.80
N ARG A 67 -0.94 5.64 -6.91
CA ARG A 67 -1.80 5.55 -8.11
C ARG A 67 -1.08 6.07 -9.35
N GLU A 68 -0.39 7.21 -9.23
CA GLU A 68 0.41 7.79 -10.33
C GLU A 68 1.51 6.82 -10.80
N LEU A 69 2.27 6.24 -9.87
CA LEU A 69 3.33 5.27 -10.18
C LEU A 69 2.76 4.00 -10.84
N ALA A 70 1.65 3.48 -10.34
CA ALA A 70 0.99 2.32 -10.93
C ALA A 70 0.47 2.59 -12.35
N GLN A 71 -0.07 3.79 -12.60
CA GLN A 71 -0.50 4.18 -13.95
C GLN A 71 0.69 4.34 -14.90
N THR A 72 1.77 4.95 -14.41
CA THR A 72 3.01 5.16 -15.17
C THR A 72 3.61 3.82 -15.61
N ASP A 73 3.62 2.82 -14.71
CA ASP A 73 4.05 1.46 -15.00
C ASP A 73 3.15 0.76 -16.04
N LYS A 74 1.82 0.86 -15.89
CA LYS A 74 0.84 0.31 -16.86
C LYS A 74 0.98 0.92 -18.25
N ASP A 75 1.17 2.23 -18.33
CA ASP A 75 1.31 2.95 -19.60
C ASP A 75 2.68 2.73 -20.25
N GLY A 76 3.62 2.08 -19.56
CA GLY A 76 5.01 1.96 -20.00
C GLY A 76 5.68 3.32 -20.20
N LYS A 77 5.24 4.35 -19.48
CA LYS A 77 5.80 5.70 -19.56
C LYS A 77 6.92 5.80 -18.53
N ILE A 78 8.11 6.17 -18.94
CA ILE A 78 9.21 6.49 -18.03
C ILE A 78 9.65 7.91 -18.34
N LYS A 79 9.71 8.75 -17.31
CA LYS A 79 10.32 10.08 -17.40
C LYS A 79 11.83 9.90 -17.43
N ALA A 80 12.46 10.27 -18.53
CA ALA A 80 13.90 10.32 -18.65
C ALA A 80 14.36 11.78 -18.65
N TYR A 81 15.53 12.03 -18.06
CA TYR A 81 16.14 13.35 -18.04
C TYR A 81 17.42 13.32 -18.84
N ILE A 82 17.48 14.10 -19.90
CA ILE A 82 18.73 14.33 -20.62
C ILE A 82 19.42 15.49 -19.93
N VAL A 83 20.59 15.21 -19.36
CA VAL A 83 21.50 16.25 -18.85
C VAL A 83 22.47 16.58 -19.97
N ASP A 84 22.23 17.71 -20.64
CA ASP A 84 23.21 18.30 -21.56
C ASP A 84 23.96 19.44 -20.85
N SER A 85 25.12 19.82 -21.40
CA SER A 85 25.84 20.99 -20.93
C SER A 85 26.20 21.89 -22.09
N PHE A 86 26.00 23.19 -21.94
CA PHE A 86 26.38 24.18 -22.93
C PHE A 86 27.37 25.18 -22.37
N TYR A 87 28.28 25.66 -23.20
CA TYR A 87 29.15 26.78 -22.86
C TYR A 87 28.37 28.08 -23.09
N CYS A 88 28.34 28.95 -22.09
CA CYS A 88 27.64 30.23 -22.20
C CYS A 88 28.67 31.33 -22.47
N ASP A 89 28.59 31.94 -23.64
CA ASP A 89 29.53 32.99 -24.06
C ASP A 89 29.39 34.28 -23.23
N ILE A 90 28.22 34.50 -22.61
CA ILE A 90 27.95 35.68 -21.78
C ILE A 90 28.74 35.62 -20.47
N CYS A 91 28.78 34.46 -19.82
CA CYS A 91 29.41 34.31 -18.51
C CYS A 91 30.70 33.48 -18.55
N GLN A 92 31.08 32.98 -19.73
CA GLN A 92 32.25 32.13 -19.99
C GLN A 92 32.33 30.88 -19.10
N LYS A 93 31.18 30.32 -18.71
CA LYS A 93 31.06 29.13 -17.86
C LYS A 93 30.21 28.06 -18.53
N ARG A 94 30.41 26.81 -18.13
CA ARG A 94 29.61 25.68 -18.56
C ARG A 94 28.35 25.57 -17.71
N HIS A 95 27.18 25.58 -18.33
CA HIS A 95 25.89 25.41 -17.68
C HIS A 95 25.34 24.03 -17.97
N ALA A 96 24.79 23.37 -16.95
CA ALA A 96 23.96 22.19 -17.15
C ALA A 96 22.57 22.64 -17.58
N ARG A 97 21.97 21.90 -18.51
CA ARG A 97 20.57 22.02 -18.86
C ARG A 97 19.97 20.64 -18.81
N THR A 98 18.97 20.50 -17.96
CA THR A 98 18.21 19.27 -17.80
C THR A 98 16.94 19.40 -18.62
N LYS A 99 16.75 18.51 -19.59
CA LYS A 99 15.48 18.37 -20.32
C LYS A 99 14.76 17.11 -19.84
N GLU A 100 13.55 17.27 -19.32
CA GLU A 100 12.64 16.16 -19.07
C GLU A 100 12.03 15.72 -20.41
N ILE A 101 12.10 14.42 -20.70
CA ILE A 101 11.46 13.79 -21.86
C ILE A 101 10.62 12.60 -21.37
N GLU A 102 9.43 12.43 -21.93
CA GLU A 102 8.63 11.22 -21.73
C GLU A 102 9.02 10.18 -22.78
N VAL A 103 9.48 9.02 -22.31
CA VAL A 103 9.86 7.91 -23.18
C VAL A 103 8.95 6.73 -22.88
N TYR A 104 8.45 6.08 -23.94
CA TYR A 104 7.65 4.87 -23.82
C TYR A 104 8.57 3.66 -23.83
N LEU A 105 8.92 3.18 -22.64
CA LEU A 105 9.76 2.01 -22.42
C LEU A 105 9.15 1.21 -21.27
N THR A 106 9.03 -0.10 -21.43
CA THR A 106 8.70 -0.95 -20.30
C THR A 106 9.82 -0.86 -19.27
N ARG A 107 9.49 -0.96 -17.97
CA ARG A 107 10.48 -0.99 -16.89
C ARG A 107 11.61 -1.99 -17.16
N ASN A 108 11.26 -3.18 -17.63
CA ASN A 108 12.22 -4.23 -17.99
C ASN A 108 13.17 -3.80 -19.12
N ALA A 109 12.66 -3.10 -20.14
CA ALA A 109 13.50 -2.59 -21.23
C ALA A 109 14.44 -1.47 -20.77
N ALA A 110 13.97 -0.58 -19.89
CA ALA A 110 14.79 0.47 -19.31
C ALA A 110 15.89 -0.11 -18.40
N GLU A 111 15.55 -1.05 -17.52
CA GLU A 111 16.53 -1.74 -16.66
C GLU A 111 17.56 -2.51 -17.49
N ALA A 112 17.15 -3.17 -18.58
CA ALA A 112 18.07 -3.85 -19.49
C ALA A 112 19.00 -2.88 -20.26
N ALA A 113 18.51 -1.70 -20.63
CA ALA A 113 19.34 -0.66 -21.25
C ALA A 113 20.40 -0.12 -20.27
N LEU A 114 20.00 0.17 -19.02
CA LEU A 114 20.90 0.61 -17.96
C LEU A 114 22.01 -0.40 -17.66
N ARG A 115 21.69 -1.70 -17.60
CA ARG A 115 22.71 -2.75 -17.40
C ARG A 115 23.75 -2.75 -18.53
N ARG A 116 23.30 -2.63 -19.79
CA ARG A 116 24.22 -2.58 -20.94
C ARG A 116 25.16 -1.37 -20.94
N GLU A 117 24.73 -0.23 -20.39
CA GLU A 117 25.60 0.95 -20.25
C GLU A 117 26.61 0.83 -19.11
N GLN A 118 26.27 0.12 -18.03
CA GLN A 118 27.15 -0.03 -16.87
C GLN A 118 28.20 -1.14 -17.06
N ASP A 119 27.89 -2.15 -17.89
CA ASP A 119 28.78 -3.27 -18.20
C ASP A 119 29.70 -3.00 -19.42
N GLY A 120 29.59 -1.82 -20.04
CA GLY A 120 30.28 -1.43 -21.29
C GLY A 120 31.45 -0.47 -21.11
#